data_AF-A0A920R2H2-F1
#
_entry.id   AF-A0A920R2H2-F1
#
_cell.length_a   1.000
_cell.length_b   1.000
_cell.length_c   1.000
_cell.angle_alpha   90.00
_cell.angle_beta   90.00
_cell.angle_gamma   90.00
#
_symmetry.space_group_name_H-M   'P 1'
#
loop_
_entity.id
_entity.type
_entity.pdbx_description
1 polymer ?
#
loop_
_entity_poly.entity_id
_entity_poly.type
_entity_poly.pdbx_seq_one_letter_code
_entity_poly.pdbx_strand_id
1 'polypeptide(L)'
;MRLAANDLYKRLQHLSSSDIALLKDGRSIHHAVARVLVRTPAIAEVLRFKSELTVLYIRELREALDSVAPKGGIDLSPNAFPPPLSLLSGMNFSDVAKYADSINMKLYTMHWPQIVHFYAEELLAHNEVPLDEGDLVGALSQLFDFEDGETGPNLDSYLYPAPDVPHRAGGQAQLRKIRQAEHETGGQAKLYPIVHGYGPLADFNKRLRIAWQSGTPGIWINRYCYLGEKKIRTIAGLT
;
A
#
# COMPACT_ATOMS: atom_id res chain seq x y z
N MET A 1 -8.05 22.46 8.87
CA MET A 1 -6.90 21.52 8.82
C MET A 1 -6.06 21.46 10.10
N ARG A 2 -5.45 22.56 10.62
CA ARG A 2 -4.59 22.47 11.83
C ARG A 2 -5.31 21.92 13.07
N LEU A 3 -6.54 22.38 13.34
CA LEU A 3 -7.36 21.89 14.46
C LEU A 3 -7.75 20.42 14.28
N ALA A 4 -8.25 20.07 13.10
CA ALA A 4 -8.55 18.71 12.65
C ALA A 4 -7.38 17.71 12.82
N ALA A 5 -6.16 18.12 12.45
CA ALA A 5 -4.96 17.31 12.62
C ALA A 5 -4.60 17.10 14.10
N ASN A 6 -4.76 18.14 14.93
CA ASN A 6 -4.54 18.04 16.37
C ASN A 6 -5.57 17.12 17.04
N ASP A 7 -6.83 17.16 16.62
CA ASP A 7 -7.88 16.30 17.17
C ASP A 7 -7.67 14.82 16.79
N LEU A 8 -7.24 14.56 15.55
CA LEU A 8 -6.82 13.23 15.13
C LEU A 8 -5.62 12.74 15.95
N TYR A 9 -4.60 13.57 16.11
CA TYR A 9 -3.40 13.22 16.88
C TYR A 9 -3.77 12.89 18.33
N LYS A 10 -4.57 13.73 18.99
CA LYS A 10 -5.09 13.45 20.34
C LYS A 10 -5.87 12.14 20.39
N ARG A 11 -6.71 11.87 19.39
CA ARG A 11 -7.48 10.62 19.34
C ARG A 11 -6.57 9.39 19.23
N LEU A 12 -5.50 9.47 18.44
CA LEU A 12 -4.52 8.39 18.31
C LEU A 12 -3.72 8.15 19.60
N GLN A 13 -3.62 9.15 20.48
CA GLN A 13 -3.04 9.02 21.83
C GLN A 13 -4.03 8.44 22.86
N HIS A 14 -5.29 8.22 22.49
CA HIS A 14 -6.35 7.75 23.38
C HIS A 14 -7.13 6.57 22.76
N LEU A 15 -6.43 5.69 22.03
CA LEU A 15 -7.00 4.44 21.57
C LEU A 15 -7.24 3.51 22.77
N SER A 16 -8.39 2.83 22.77
CA SER A 16 -8.72 1.81 23.76
C SER A 16 -8.63 0.40 23.16
N SER A 17 -8.56 -0.63 24.00
CA SER A 17 -8.61 -2.03 23.54
C SER A 17 -9.85 -2.33 22.69
N SER A 18 -10.98 -1.65 22.98
CA SER A 18 -12.20 -1.77 22.17
C SER A 18 -12.06 -1.16 20.77
N ASP A 19 -11.28 -0.08 20.64
CA ASP A 19 -10.98 0.52 19.33
C ASP A 19 -10.10 -0.42 18.49
N ILE A 20 -9.10 -1.05 19.13
CA ILE A 20 -8.22 -2.03 18.48
C ILE A 20 -8.98 -3.30 18.08
N ALA A 21 -9.84 -3.83 18.96
CA ALA A 21 -10.62 -5.04 18.71
C ALA A 21 -11.52 -4.93 17.46
N LEU A 22 -12.09 -3.74 17.21
CA LEU A 22 -12.91 -3.47 16.02
C LEU A 22 -12.11 -3.52 14.72
N LEU A 23 -10.82 -3.21 14.77
CA LEU A 23 -9.93 -3.26 13.60
C LEU A 23 -9.37 -4.67 13.36
N LYS A 24 -9.23 -5.47 14.41
CA LYS A 24 -8.73 -6.84 14.34
C LYS A 24 -9.75 -7.81 13.71
N ASP A 25 -11.05 -7.54 13.84
CA ASP A 25 -12.08 -8.31 13.14
C ASP A 25 -12.21 -7.86 11.69
N GLY A 26 -11.57 -8.60 10.78
CA GLY A 26 -11.55 -8.32 9.34
C GLY A 26 -12.94 -8.21 8.69
N ARG A 27 -14.02 -8.74 9.31
CA ARG A 27 -15.39 -8.58 8.81
C ARG A 27 -16.00 -7.23 9.15
N SER A 28 -15.60 -6.62 10.26
CA SER A 28 -16.13 -5.33 10.72
C SER A 28 -15.21 -4.15 10.42
N ILE A 29 -14.02 -4.40 9.85
CA ILE A 29 -13.03 -3.36 9.58
C ILE A 29 -13.57 -2.19 8.72
N HIS A 30 -14.35 -2.48 7.68
CA HIS A 30 -14.96 -1.45 6.84
C HIS A 30 -15.95 -0.57 7.64
N HIS A 31 -16.71 -1.20 8.54
CA HIS A 31 -17.62 -0.49 9.43
C HIS A 31 -16.85 0.34 10.47
N ALA A 32 -15.75 -0.19 11.02
CA ALA A 32 -14.88 0.53 11.95
C ALA A 32 -14.28 1.79 11.28
N VAL A 33 -13.73 1.65 10.07
CA VAL A 33 -13.22 2.78 9.28
C VAL A 33 -14.33 3.80 9.01
N ALA A 34 -15.51 3.35 8.56
CA ALA A 34 -16.64 4.25 8.31
C ALA A 34 -17.05 5.02 9.58
N ARG A 35 -17.12 4.35 10.74
CA ARG A 35 -17.41 5.01 12.03
C ARG A 35 -16.37 6.05 12.41
N VAL A 36 -15.08 5.76 12.18
CA VAL A 36 -13.99 6.71 12.44
C VAL A 36 -14.15 7.94 11.55
N LEU A 37 -14.42 7.77 10.26
CA LEU A 37 -14.62 8.89 9.32
C LEU A 37 -15.86 9.72 9.66
N VAL A 38 -16.97 9.09 10.07
CA VAL A 38 -18.18 9.81 10.51
C VAL A 38 -17.94 10.62 11.79
N ARG A 39 -17.20 10.04 12.75
CA ARG A 39 -16.90 10.72 14.03
C ARG A 39 -15.81 11.78 13.91
N THR A 40 -14.91 11.62 12.94
CA THR A 40 -13.76 12.49 12.72
C THR A 40 -13.66 12.88 11.24
N PRO A 41 -14.59 13.69 10.71
CA PRO A 41 -14.63 14.06 9.28
C PRO A 41 -13.33 14.68 8.76
N ALA A 42 -12.63 15.38 9.66
CA ALA A 42 -11.26 15.87 9.50
C ALA A 42 -10.28 14.89 8.83
N ILE A 43 -10.39 13.58 9.11
CA ILE A 43 -9.54 12.56 8.48
C ILE A 43 -9.80 12.51 6.98
N ALA A 44 -11.07 12.42 6.57
CA ALA A 44 -11.45 12.41 5.17
C ALA A 44 -11.02 13.70 4.45
N GLU A 45 -11.13 14.86 5.12
CA GLU A 45 -10.64 16.13 4.57
C GLU A 45 -9.13 16.12 4.31
N VAL A 46 -8.32 15.60 5.22
CA VAL A 46 -6.87 15.51 5.04
C VAL A 46 -6.51 14.52 3.93
N LEU A 47 -7.19 13.38 3.84
CA LEU A 47 -6.97 12.42 2.75
C LEU A 47 -7.32 13.03 1.40
N ARG A 48 -8.46 13.73 1.31
CA ARG A 48 -8.86 14.47 0.11
C ARG A 48 -7.84 15.55 -0.26
N PHE A 49 -7.38 16.34 0.72
CA PHE A 49 -6.37 17.37 0.49
C PHE A 49 -5.07 16.81 -0.08
N LYS A 50 -4.55 15.72 0.49
CA LYS A 50 -3.36 15.02 -0.06
C LYS A 50 -3.59 14.54 -1.50
N SER A 51 -4.79 14.02 -1.78
CA SER A 51 -5.18 13.60 -3.12
C SER A 51 -5.19 14.76 -4.11
N GLU A 52 -5.82 15.88 -3.75
CA GLU A 52 -5.89 17.08 -4.59
C GLU A 52 -4.50 17.65 -4.89
N LEU A 53 -3.61 17.70 -3.90
CA LEU A 53 -2.22 18.13 -4.11
C LEU A 53 -1.46 17.21 -5.07
N THR A 54 -1.63 15.90 -4.91
CA THR A 54 -0.96 14.91 -5.75
C THR A 54 -1.46 15.00 -7.19
N VAL A 55 -2.77 15.12 -7.38
CA VAL A 55 -3.41 15.24 -8.70
C VAL A 55 -2.99 16.53 -9.40
N LEU A 56 -2.95 17.65 -8.66
CA LEU A 56 -2.44 18.92 -9.17
C LEU A 56 -1.03 18.76 -9.73
N TYR A 57 -0.13 18.15 -8.95
CA TYR A 57 1.25 17.93 -9.37
C TYR A 57 1.36 17.02 -10.60
N ILE A 58 0.63 15.89 -10.64
CA ILE A 58 0.65 14.99 -11.82
C ILE A 58 0.09 15.69 -13.06
N ARG A 59 -0.98 16.48 -12.93
CA ARG A 59 -1.54 17.25 -14.04
C ARG A 59 -0.52 18.25 -14.60
N GLU A 60 0.15 19.00 -13.72
CA GLU A 60 1.19 19.95 -14.14
C GLU A 60 2.35 19.26 -14.85
N LEU A 61 2.76 18.07 -14.38
CA LEU A 61 3.75 17.25 -15.09
C LEU A 61 3.27 16.84 -16.48
N ARG A 62 2.00 16.42 -16.61
CA ARG A 62 1.42 16.05 -17.92
C ARG A 62 1.41 17.23 -18.89
N GLU A 63 0.95 18.39 -18.43
CA GLU A 63 0.92 19.64 -19.21
C GLU A 63 2.33 20.05 -19.66
N ALA A 64 3.33 19.96 -18.76
CA ALA A 64 4.72 20.26 -19.07
C ALA A 64 5.27 19.30 -20.14
N LEU A 65 5.04 17.99 -20.01
CA LEU A 65 5.49 17.01 -21.00
C LEU A 65 4.80 17.20 -22.37
N ASP A 66 3.51 17.53 -22.38
CA ASP A 66 2.77 17.77 -23.63
C ASP A 66 3.20 19.07 -24.33
N SER A 67 3.73 20.03 -23.58
CA SER A 67 4.27 21.27 -24.15
C SER A 67 5.54 21.06 -25.00
N VAL A 68 6.33 20.02 -24.68
CA VAL A 68 7.57 19.68 -25.40
C VAL A 68 7.39 18.55 -26.40
N ALA A 69 6.47 17.62 -26.15
CA ALA A 69 6.18 16.49 -27.01
C ALA A 69 4.66 16.26 -27.11
N PRO A 70 3.97 17.03 -27.98
CA PRO A 70 2.52 16.98 -28.09
C PRO A 70 1.99 15.59 -28.44
N LYS A 71 0.76 15.31 -28.01
CA LYS A 71 0.02 14.05 -28.27
C LYS A 71 0.66 12.80 -27.66
N GLY A 72 1.16 12.89 -26.43
CA GLY A 72 1.67 11.71 -25.73
C GLY A 72 2.98 11.19 -26.33
N GLY A 73 3.83 12.07 -26.85
CA GLY A 73 5.17 11.68 -27.30
C GLY A 73 6.08 11.21 -26.15
N ILE A 74 5.67 11.44 -24.90
CA ILE A 74 6.38 11.01 -23.69
C ILE A 74 5.40 10.39 -22.66
N ASP A 75 5.68 9.13 -22.34
CA ASP A 75 5.28 8.33 -21.18
C ASP A 75 5.26 9.05 -19.83
N LEU A 76 4.10 9.44 -19.26
CA LEU A 76 4.01 9.79 -17.83
C LEU A 76 3.58 8.58 -17.01
N SER A 77 4.51 8.05 -16.21
CA SER A 77 4.33 6.80 -15.46
C SER A 77 4.70 6.90 -13.97
N PRO A 78 3.87 7.57 -13.13
CA PRO A 78 4.12 7.69 -11.69
C PRO A 78 4.12 6.35 -10.95
N ASN A 79 4.77 6.33 -9.80
CA ASN A 79 4.74 5.19 -8.88
C ASN A 79 3.75 5.43 -7.75
N ALA A 80 3.01 4.39 -7.35
CA ALA A 80 2.06 4.45 -6.25
C ALA A 80 2.28 3.32 -5.23
N PHE A 81 1.98 3.59 -3.96
CA PHE A 81 1.76 2.50 -2.99
C PHE A 81 0.46 1.75 -3.34
N PRO A 82 0.32 0.48 -2.97
CA PRO A 82 -0.91 -0.26 -3.21
C PRO A 82 -2.02 0.19 -2.23
N PRO A 83 -3.30 -0.05 -2.52
CA PRO A 83 -4.39 0.20 -1.58
C PRO A 83 -4.19 -0.54 -0.23
N PRO A 84 -4.64 0.03 0.91
CA PRO A 84 -5.22 1.37 1.05
C PRO A 84 -4.18 2.49 1.19
N LEU A 85 -2.87 2.19 1.18
CA LEU A 85 -1.80 3.17 1.39
C LEU A 85 -1.71 4.22 0.27
N SER A 86 -2.20 3.90 -0.93
CA SER A 86 -2.40 4.86 -2.02
C SER A 86 -3.20 6.08 -1.56
N LEU A 87 -4.30 5.89 -0.82
CA LEU A 87 -5.10 6.97 -0.28
C LEU A 87 -4.36 7.75 0.83
N LEU A 88 -3.63 7.06 1.71
CA LEU A 88 -2.88 7.71 2.80
C LEU A 88 -1.75 8.62 2.29
N SER A 89 -1.17 8.25 1.14
CA SER A 89 -0.14 9.02 0.44
C SER A 89 -0.68 10.08 -0.51
N GLY A 90 -1.99 10.10 -0.79
CA GLY A 90 -2.62 11.00 -1.76
C GLY A 90 -2.58 10.51 -3.22
N MET A 91 -1.97 9.36 -3.49
CA MET A 91 -1.95 8.73 -4.83
C MET A 91 -3.28 8.01 -5.13
N ASN A 92 -4.42 8.71 -5.16
CA ASN A 92 -5.70 8.12 -5.57
C ASN A 92 -5.64 7.68 -7.04
N PHE A 93 -5.76 6.38 -7.31
CA PHE A 93 -5.62 5.83 -8.66
C PHE A 93 -6.64 6.42 -9.64
N SER A 94 -7.88 6.61 -9.21
CA SER A 94 -8.96 7.10 -10.09
C SER A 94 -8.77 8.55 -10.56
N ASP A 95 -8.16 9.39 -9.73
CA ASP A 95 -7.88 10.78 -10.10
C ASP A 95 -6.57 10.92 -10.86
N VAL A 96 -5.53 10.19 -10.46
CA VAL A 96 -4.22 10.21 -11.12
C VAL A 96 -4.30 9.62 -12.53
N ALA A 97 -5.10 8.57 -12.74
CA ALA A 97 -5.22 7.90 -14.04
C ALA A 97 -5.73 8.81 -15.17
N LYS A 98 -6.39 9.93 -14.85
CA LYS A 98 -6.84 10.93 -15.84
C LYS A 98 -5.69 11.65 -16.54
N TYR A 99 -4.50 11.64 -15.94
CA TYR A 99 -3.35 12.45 -16.36
C TYR A 99 -2.10 11.61 -16.61
N ALA A 100 -2.14 10.29 -16.38
CA ALA A 100 -1.01 9.39 -16.51
C ALA A 100 -1.28 8.32 -17.57
N ASP A 101 -0.27 7.96 -18.34
CA ASP A 101 -0.36 6.88 -19.33
C ASP A 101 -0.30 5.51 -18.66
N SER A 102 0.47 5.42 -17.57
CA SER A 102 0.50 4.24 -16.71
C SER A 102 0.74 4.57 -15.24
N ILE A 103 0.43 3.64 -14.34
CA ILE A 103 0.73 3.74 -12.92
C ILE A 103 1.45 2.48 -12.47
N ASN A 104 2.62 2.67 -11.88
CA ASN A 104 3.49 1.59 -11.42
C ASN A 104 3.22 1.32 -9.93
N MET A 105 2.51 0.24 -9.61
CA MET A 105 2.09 -0.07 -8.24
C MET A 105 3.15 -0.88 -7.49
N LYS A 106 3.76 -0.29 -6.47
CA LYS A 106 4.87 -0.86 -5.70
C LYS A 106 4.41 -1.98 -4.75
N LEU A 107 4.45 -3.24 -5.21
CA LEU A 107 4.24 -4.43 -4.35
C LEU A 107 5.54 -4.82 -3.61
N TYR A 108 6.12 -3.84 -2.92
CA TYR A 108 7.35 -4.00 -2.16
C TYR A 108 7.03 -4.60 -0.79
N THR A 109 6.63 -5.86 -0.83
CA THR A 109 6.07 -6.61 0.29
C THR A 109 7.02 -6.83 1.48
N MET A 110 8.32 -6.63 1.30
CA MET A 110 9.31 -6.60 2.39
C MET A 110 9.16 -5.38 3.31
N HIS A 111 8.64 -4.25 2.80
CA HIS A 111 8.40 -3.05 3.61
C HIS A 111 7.08 -3.09 4.38
N TRP A 112 6.14 -3.95 3.98
CA TRP A 112 4.83 -4.04 4.61
C TRP A 112 4.92 -4.35 6.11
N PRO A 113 5.74 -5.33 6.58
CA PRO A 113 5.91 -5.53 8.01
C PRO A 113 6.51 -4.30 8.71
N GLN A 114 7.51 -3.66 8.10
CA GLN A 114 8.13 -2.45 8.64
C GLN A 114 7.12 -1.29 8.80
N ILE A 115 6.15 -1.17 7.89
CA ILE A 115 5.05 -0.19 8.03
C ILE A 115 4.23 -0.49 9.28
N VAL A 116 3.87 -1.76 9.52
CA VAL A 116 3.15 -2.16 10.75
C VAL A 116 4.00 -1.83 11.97
N HIS A 117 5.28 -2.18 11.96
CA HIS A 117 6.20 -1.92 13.06
C HIS A 117 6.28 -0.42 13.40
N PHE A 118 6.48 0.45 12.41
CA PHE A 118 6.59 1.89 12.63
C PHE A 118 5.30 2.51 13.19
N TYR A 119 4.13 2.12 12.69
CA TYR A 119 2.87 2.61 13.27
C TYR A 119 2.64 2.06 14.67
N ALA A 120 2.95 0.79 14.92
CA ALA A 120 2.77 0.18 16.22
C ALA A 120 3.70 0.78 17.28
N GLU A 121 4.98 0.97 16.95
CA GLU A 121 5.98 1.59 17.83
C GLU A 121 5.55 3.00 18.25
N GLU A 122 5.14 3.84 17.29
CA GLU A 122 4.67 5.20 17.57
C GLU A 122 3.42 5.20 18.47
N LEU A 123 2.45 4.33 18.18
CA LEU A 123 1.22 4.26 18.97
C LEU A 123 1.48 3.71 20.38
N LEU A 124 2.35 2.72 20.55
CA LEU A 124 2.71 2.20 21.88
C LEU A 124 3.46 3.24 22.70
N ALA A 125 4.35 4.02 22.08
CA ALA A 125 5.14 5.04 22.76
C ALA A 125 4.31 6.25 23.20
N HIS A 126 3.21 6.56 22.49
CA HIS A 126 2.47 7.82 22.66
C HIS A 126 1.01 7.66 23.10
N ASN A 127 0.47 6.45 23.22
CA ASN A 127 -0.89 6.24 23.74
C ASN A 127 -0.89 6.33 25.27
N GLU A 128 -1.77 7.16 25.83
CA GLU A 128 -1.85 7.41 27.27
C GLU A 128 -2.35 6.18 28.06
N VAL A 129 -3.10 5.31 27.40
CA VAL A 129 -3.57 4.04 27.94
C VAL A 129 -2.70 2.90 27.40
N PRO A 130 -2.19 1.98 28.23
CA PRO A 130 -1.45 0.82 27.73
C PRO A 130 -2.27 0.02 26.72
N LEU A 131 -1.70 -0.21 25.53
CA LEU A 131 -2.26 -1.07 24.50
C LEU A 131 -1.60 -2.44 24.58
N ASP A 132 -2.35 -3.48 24.24
CA ASP A 132 -1.76 -4.80 24.01
C ASP A 132 -1.03 -4.79 22.65
N GLU A 133 0.26 -5.12 22.67
CA GLU A 133 1.12 -5.07 21.50
C GLU A 133 0.65 -6.03 20.40
N GLY A 134 0.27 -7.26 20.76
CA GLY A 134 -0.16 -8.29 19.83
C GLY A 134 -1.48 -7.93 19.13
N ASP A 135 -2.44 -7.39 19.89
CA ASP A 135 -3.69 -6.88 19.34
C ASP A 135 -3.45 -5.69 18.40
N LEU A 136 -2.54 -4.78 18.75
CA LEU A 136 -2.24 -3.61 17.94
C LEU A 136 -1.60 -3.97 16.60
N VAL A 137 -0.55 -4.80 16.60
CA VAL A 137 0.12 -5.19 15.35
C VAL A 137 -0.81 -6.01 14.46
N GLY A 138 -1.66 -6.86 15.06
CA GLY A 138 -2.70 -7.59 14.34
C GLY A 138 -3.72 -6.66 13.70
N ALA A 139 -4.24 -5.68 14.45
CA ALA A 139 -5.18 -4.69 13.94
C ALA A 139 -4.59 -3.85 12.80
N LEU A 140 -3.33 -3.44 12.89
CA LEU A 140 -2.64 -2.67 11.83
C LEU A 140 -2.42 -3.51 10.57
N SER A 141 -2.01 -4.78 10.71
CA SER A 141 -1.85 -5.69 9.57
C SER A 141 -3.17 -5.91 8.83
N GLN A 142 -4.27 -6.05 9.57
CA GLN A 142 -5.63 -6.15 9.01
C GLN A 142 -6.08 -4.83 8.36
N LEU A 143 -5.85 -3.68 9.02
CA LEU A 143 -6.19 -2.35 8.49
C LEU A 143 -5.54 -2.08 7.14
N PHE A 144 -4.29 -2.49 6.97
CA PHE A 144 -3.57 -2.34 5.72
C PHE A 144 -3.74 -3.52 4.76
N ASP A 145 -4.47 -4.56 5.15
CA ASP A 145 -4.70 -5.78 4.36
C ASP A 145 -3.37 -6.36 3.86
N PHE A 146 -2.40 -6.61 4.75
CA PHE A 146 -1.07 -7.08 4.36
C PHE A 146 -0.92 -8.60 4.36
N GLU A 147 -1.69 -9.30 5.18
CA GLU A 147 -1.59 -10.74 5.41
C GLU A 147 -2.96 -11.41 5.16
N ASP A 148 -2.96 -12.69 4.75
CA ASP A 148 -4.21 -13.44 4.50
C ASP A 148 -4.62 -14.37 5.66
N GLY A 149 -3.76 -14.52 6.67
CA GLY A 149 -3.90 -15.51 7.72
C GLY A 149 -3.57 -14.94 9.09
N GLU A 150 -2.94 -15.76 9.93
CA GLU A 150 -2.54 -15.37 11.27
C GLU A 150 -1.53 -14.22 11.23
N THR A 151 -1.85 -13.15 11.96
CA THR A 151 -0.98 -12.00 12.16
C THR A 151 0.15 -12.36 13.12
N GLY A 152 1.25 -11.61 13.07
CA GLY A 152 2.36 -11.76 14.00
C GLY A 152 1.93 -11.46 15.45
N PRO A 153 2.46 -12.16 16.46
CA PRO A 153 2.11 -11.96 17.86
C PRO A 153 2.66 -10.67 18.49
N ASN A 154 3.64 -10.00 17.87
CA ASN A 154 4.40 -8.90 18.47
C ASN A 154 5.16 -8.08 17.40
N LEU A 155 5.80 -6.98 17.80
CA LEU A 155 6.60 -6.09 16.95
C LEU A 155 7.75 -6.80 16.22
N ASP A 156 8.40 -7.76 16.89
CA ASP A 156 9.50 -8.55 16.32
C ASP A 156 9.06 -9.39 15.11
N SER A 157 7.77 -9.76 15.07
CA SER A 157 7.17 -10.45 13.94
C SER A 157 7.00 -9.56 12.70
N TYR A 158 7.18 -8.25 12.85
CA TYR A 158 6.98 -7.22 11.83
C TYR A 158 8.27 -6.46 11.47
N LEU A 159 9.43 -7.06 11.72
CA LEU A 159 10.71 -6.53 11.23
C LEU A 159 10.84 -6.63 9.71
N TYR A 160 11.72 -5.81 9.14
CA TYR A 160 12.12 -5.95 7.74
C TYR A 160 12.79 -7.32 7.55
N PRO A 161 12.30 -8.19 6.64
CA PRO A 161 12.82 -9.54 6.52
C PRO A 161 14.25 -9.54 5.99
N ALA A 162 15.10 -10.45 6.48
CA ALA A 162 16.40 -10.69 5.88
C ALA A 162 16.28 -11.23 4.43
N PRO A 163 17.31 -11.14 3.58
CA PRO A 163 17.19 -11.45 2.15
C PRO A 163 16.82 -12.90 1.82
N ASP A 164 17.08 -13.82 2.74
CA ASP A 164 16.80 -15.26 2.67
C ASP A 164 15.48 -15.65 3.35
N VAL A 165 14.82 -14.71 4.04
CA VAL A 165 13.55 -14.91 4.73
C VAL A 165 12.38 -14.58 3.79
N PRO A 166 11.39 -15.48 3.61
CA PRO A 166 10.18 -15.19 2.85
C PRO A 166 9.43 -13.97 3.39
N HIS A 167 8.77 -13.21 2.50
CA HIS A 167 7.95 -12.10 2.95
C HIS A 167 6.67 -12.62 3.60
N ARG A 168 6.19 -11.96 4.66
CA ARG A 168 4.93 -12.29 5.32
C ARG A 168 3.68 -12.00 4.48
N ALA A 169 3.82 -11.18 3.44
CA ALA A 169 2.69 -10.68 2.68
C ALA A 169 1.78 -11.77 2.10
N GLY A 170 0.48 -11.60 2.30
CA GLY A 170 -0.57 -12.45 1.77
C GLY A 170 -0.57 -12.47 0.25
N GLY A 171 -0.85 -13.63 -0.34
CA GLY A 171 -1.00 -13.75 -1.79
C GLY A 171 -2.33 -13.19 -2.30
N GLN A 172 -3.42 -13.47 -1.58
CA GLN A 172 -4.74 -12.90 -1.86
C GLN A 172 -4.78 -11.41 -1.51
N ALA A 173 -4.09 -10.97 -0.46
CA ALA A 173 -3.88 -9.55 -0.16
C ALA A 173 -3.25 -8.80 -1.34
N GLN A 174 -2.14 -9.31 -1.88
CA GLN A 174 -1.52 -8.74 -3.09
C GLN A 174 -2.50 -8.70 -4.28
N LEU A 175 -3.24 -9.79 -4.51
CA LEU A 175 -4.21 -9.87 -5.61
C LEU A 175 -5.38 -8.90 -5.44
N ARG A 176 -5.95 -8.77 -4.24
CA ARG A 176 -7.00 -7.79 -3.91
C ARG A 176 -6.53 -6.38 -4.20
N LYS A 177 -5.30 -6.04 -3.79
CA LYS A 177 -4.71 -4.72 -4.04
C LYS A 177 -4.54 -4.41 -5.52
N ILE A 178 -4.07 -5.38 -6.32
CA ILE A 178 -3.95 -5.22 -7.77
C ILE A 178 -5.33 -4.97 -8.39
N ARG A 179 -6.31 -5.82 -8.08
CA ARG A 179 -7.68 -5.71 -8.62
C ARG A 179 -8.36 -4.41 -8.22
N GLN A 180 -8.17 -3.97 -6.98
CA GLN A 180 -8.70 -2.70 -6.52
C GLN A 180 -8.08 -1.53 -7.28
N ALA A 181 -6.75 -1.50 -7.41
CA ALA A 181 -6.07 -0.46 -8.17
C ALA A 181 -6.50 -0.45 -9.65
N GLU A 182 -6.64 -1.62 -10.28
CA GLU A 182 -7.08 -1.75 -11.67
C GLU A 182 -8.52 -1.28 -11.86
N HIS A 183 -9.41 -1.62 -10.92
CA HIS A 183 -10.76 -1.10 -10.90
C HIS A 183 -10.77 0.44 -10.76
N GLU A 184 -9.94 0.99 -9.87
CA GLU A 184 -9.85 2.42 -9.63
C GLU A 184 -9.27 3.18 -10.83
N THR A 185 -8.31 2.63 -11.59
CA THR A 185 -7.83 3.31 -12.81
C THR A 185 -8.90 3.37 -13.91
N GLY A 186 -9.86 2.45 -13.91
CA GLY A 186 -11.00 2.46 -14.84
C GLY A 186 -10.60 2.43 -16.31
N GLY A 187 -9.42 1.88 -16.63
CA GLY A 187 -8.86 1.84 -17.98
C GLY A 187 -8.30 3.16 -18.51
N GLN A 188 -8.31 4.24 -17.72
CA GLN A 188 -7.74 5.54 -18.13
C GLN A 188 -6.20 5.54 -18.14
N ALA A 189 -5.58 4.69 -17.32
CA ALA A 189 -4.15 4.45 -17.29
C ALA A 189 -3.87 2.94 -17.20
N LYS A 190 -2.77 2.48 -17.81
CA LYS A 190 -2.31 1.09 -17.64
C LYS A 190 -1.79 0.90 -16.22
N LEU A 191 -2.20 -0.16 -15.54
CA LEU A 191 -1.64 -0.53 -14.25
C LEU A 191 -0.51 -1.53 -14.44
N TYR A 192 0.65 -1.27 -13.86
CA TYR A 192 1.76 -2.22 -13.83
C TYR A 192 2.20 -2.52 -12.40
N PRO A 193 1.92 -3.73 -11.87
CA PRO A 193 2.45 -4.15 -10.58
C PRO A 193 3.98 -4.25 -10.65
N ILE A 194 4.67 -3.71 -9.64
CA ILE A 194 6.12 -3.81 -9.51
C ILE A 194 6.47 -4.90 -8.51
N VAL A 195 7.06 -5.99 -8.99
CA VAL A 195 7.59 -7.08 -8.16
C VAL A 195 9.07 -6.83 -7.89
N HIS A 196 9.44 -6.79 -6.62
CA HIS A 196 10.85 -6.66 -6.25
C HIS A 196 11.55 -8.01 -6.20
N GLY A 197 12.79 -8.07 -6.66
CA GLY A 197 13.66 -9.24 -6.60
C GLY A 197 14.18 -9.59 -5.20
N TYR A 198 13.81 -8.89 -4.13
CA TYR A 198 14.28 -9.18 -2.76
C TYR A 198 13.58 -10.44 -2.23
N GLY A 199 14.21 -11.19 -1.33
CA GLY A 199 13.67 -12.44 -0.77
C GLY A 199 14.15 -13.72 -1.48
N PRO A 200 13.88 -14.90 -0.91
CA PRO A 200 14.29 -16.19 -1.46
C PRO A 200 13.58 -16.50 -2.79
N LEU A 201 14.18 -17.39 -3.60
CA LEU A 201 13.68 -17.71 -4.95
C LEU A 201 12.22 -18.18 -4.98
N ALA A 202 11.82 -19.04 -4.03
CA ALA A 202 10.46 -19.57 -3.97
C ALA A 202 9.43 -18.47 -3.67
N ASP A 203 9.74 -17.58 -2.72
CA ASP A 203 8.91 -16.42 -2.39
C ASP A 203 8.81 -15.44 -3.56
N PHE A 204 9.94 -15.11 -4.19
CA PHE A 204 9.96 -14.28 -5.40
C PHE A 204 9.08 -14.86 -6.51
N ASN A 205 9.21 -16.16 -6.82
CA ASN A 205 8.40 -16.83 -7.83
C ASN A 205 6.90 -16.76 -7.49
N LYS A 206 6.53 -16.96 -6.22
CA LYS A 206 5.14 -16.84 -5.75
C LYS A 206 4.58 -15.45 -6.04
N ARG A 207 5.29 -14.40 -5.62
CA ARG A 207 4.86 -12.99 -5.84
C ARG A 207 4.83 -12.61 -7.31
N LEU A 208 5.82 -13.07 -8.08
CA LEU A 208 5.87 -12.89 -9.52
C LEU A 208 4.63 -13.48 -10.21
N ARG A 209 4.26 -14.73 -9.85
CA ARG A 209 3.08 -15.39 -10.39
C ARG A 209 1.79 -14.70 -10.01
N ILE A 210 1.65 -14.21 -8.77
CA ILE A 210 0.48 -13.42 -8.35
C ILE A 210 0.32 -12.18 -9.24
N ALA A 211 1.40 -11.43 -9.46
CA ALA A 211 1.36 -10.25 -10.33
C ALA A 211 1.06 -10.63 -11.79
N TRP A 212 1.70 -11.67 -12.33
CA TRP A 212 1.46 -12.15 -13.69
C TRP A 212 0.01 -12.61 -13.92
N GLN A 213 -0.50 -13.45 -13.02
CA GLN A 213 -1.85 -14.02 -13.09
C GLN A 213 -2.96 -13.02 -12.76
N SER A 214 -2.61 -11.81 -12.31
CA SER A 214 -3.59 -10.75 -12.08
C SER A 214 -4.22 -10.24 -13.38
N GLY A 215 -3.57 -10.46 -14.53
CA GLY A 215 -4.11 -10.08 -15.85
C GLY A 215 -3.80 -8.65 -16.28
N THR A 216 -3.01 -7.90 -15.51
CA THR A 216 -2.56 -6.55 -15.89
C THR A 216 -1.75 -6.59 -17.20
N PRO A 217 -1.68 -5.49 -17.98
CA PRO A 217 -0.97 -5.47 -19.27
C PRO A 217 0.52 -5.84 -19.23
N GLY A 218 1.13 -5.82 -18.05
CA GLY A 218 2.50 -6.28 -17.82
C GLY A 218 2.90 -6.13 -16.35
N ILE A 219 4.17 -6.39 -16.07
CA ILE A 219 4.75 -6.24 -14.73
C ILE A 219 6.10 -5.54 -14.83
N TRP A 220 6.44 -4.73 -13.82
CA TRP A 220 7.80 -4.22 -13.66
C TRP A 220 8.56 -5.07 -12.65
N ILE A 221 9.86 -5.26 -12.91
CA ILE A 221 10.76 -5.95 -11.98
C ILE A 221 11.75 -4.95 -11.41
N ASN A 222 11.70 -4.72 -10.10
CA ASN A 222 12.79 -4.02 -9.42
C ASN A 222 13.92 -5.01 -9.11
N ARG A 223 15.10 -4.75 -9.66
CA ARG A 223 16.25 -5.67 -9.66
C ARG A 223 17.11 -5.59 -8.39
N TYR A 224 17.14 -4.44 -7.71
CA TYR A 224 18.13 -3.98 -6.72
C TYR A 224 19.03 -5.10 -6.15
N CYS A 225 20.15 -5.43 -6.82
CA CYS A 225 21.16 -6.46 -6.45
C CYS A 225 20.69 -7.90 -6.14
N TYR A 226 19.39 -8.19 -6.02
CA TYR A 226 18.85 -9.48 -5.59
C TYR A 226 18.28 -10.32 -6.74
N LEU A 227 18.37 -9.82 -7.98
CA LEU A 227 17.93 -10.52 -9.18
C LEU A 227 19.06 -11.38 -9.79
N GLY A 228 19.36 -12.51 -9.16
CA GLY A 228 20.32 -13.50 -9.68
C GLY A 228 19.78 -14.31 -10.86
N GLU A 229 20.67 -15.08 -11.51
CA GLU A 229 20.38 -15.85 -12.72
C GLU A 229 19.12 -16.73 -12.61
N LYS A 230 18.94 -17.43 -11.48
CA LYS A 230 17.77 -18.28 -11.25
C LYS A 230 16.46 -17.50 -11.33
N LYS A 231 16.39 -16.28 -10.77
CA LYS A 231 15.20 -15.43 -10.82
C LYS A 231 14.96 -14.87 -12.23
N ILE A 232 16.03 -14.55 -12.97
CA ILE A 232 15.93 -14.14 -14.38
C ILE A 232 15.32 -15.29 -15.21
N ARG A 233 15.81 -16.53 -15.03
CA ARG A 233 15.22 -17.71 -15.67
C ARG A 233 13.76 -17.92 -15.29
N THR A 234 13.38 -17.65 -14.03
CA THR A 234 11.98 -17.69 -13.59
C THR A 234 11.12 -16.67 -14.33
N ILE A 235 11.60 -15.44 -14.52
CA ILE A 235 10.88 -14.41 -15.30
C ILE A 235 10.73 -14.85 -16.75
N ALA A 236 11.80 -15.35 -17.37
CA ALA A 236 11.77 -15.82 -18.76
C ALA A 236 10.82 -17.01 -18.99
N GLY A 237 10.53 -17.78 -17.94
CA GLY A 237 9.62 -18.93 -17.98
C GLY A 237 8.17 -18.60 -17.61
N LEU A 238 7.79 -17.32 -17.48
CA LEU A 238 6.38 -16.95 -17.34
C LEU A 238 5.64 -17.22 -18.66
N THR A 239 4.51 -17.91 -18.55
CA THR A 239 3.60 -18.26 -19.65
C THR A 239 2.19 -17.84 -19.27
#